data_AF-A0A5R2MUE0-F1
#
_entry.id   AF-A0A5R2MUE0-F1
#
_cell.length_a   1.000
_cell.length_b   1.000
_cell.length_c   1.000
_cell.angle_alpha   90.00
_cell.angle_beta   90.00
_cell.angle_gamma   90.00
#
_symmetry.space_group_name_H-M   'P 1'
#
loop_
_entity.id
_entity.type
_entity.pdbx_description
1 polymer ?
#
loop_
_entity_poly.entity_id
_entity_poly.type
_entity_poly.pdbx_seq_one_letter_code
_entity_poly.pdbx_strand_id
1 'polypeptide(L)' 'MQPAAASTERSTDIATTVVATMRQLGVLGLPRNYEIFYEALSGTNRELSLAVVSLSNRPTQDDLDQ' A
#
# COMPACT_ATOMS: atom_id res chain seq x y z
N MET A 1 12.54 31.96 24.87
CA MET A 1 11.37 31.66 24.01
C MET A 1 11.70 30.42 23.21
N GLN A 2 11.13 29.26 23.53
CA GLN A 2 11.42 27.99 22.85
C GLN A 2 10.38 27.78 21.73
N PRO A 3 10.78 27.45 20.48
CA PRO A 3 9.80 27.19 19.43
C PRO A 3 9.09 25.87 19.73
N ALA A 4 7.76 25.89 19.66
CA ALA A 4 6.94 24.69 19.73
C ALA A 4 7.25 23.82 18.51
N ALA A 5 7.71 22.58 18.74
CA ALA A 5 7.83 21.60 17.69
C ALA A 5 6.41 21.26 17.19
N ALA A 6 6.04 21.79 16.03
CA ALA A 6 4.86 21.35 15.33
C ALA A 6 5.04 19.86 15.01
N SER A 7 4.25 19.02 15.66
CA SER A 7 4.05 17.62 15.27
C SER A 7 3.52 17.64 13.84
N THR A 8 4.43 17.63 12.87
CA THR A 8 4.08 17.38 11.49
C THR A 8 3.65 15.93 11.49
N GLU A 9 2.35 15.68 11.64
CA GLU A 9 1.76 14.40 11.27
C GLU A 9 2.30 14.10 9.88
N ARG A 10 3.23 13.14 9.79
CA ARG A 10 3.74 12.67 8.52
C ARG A 10 2.60 11.90 7.89
N SER A 11 1.65 12.63 7.30
CA SER A 11 0.71 12.10 6.32
C SER A 11 1.58 11.47 5.25
N THR A 12 1.80 10.17 5.41
CA THR A 12 2.64 9.41 4.50
C THR A 12 1.87 9.39 3.20
N ASP A 13 2.46 10.00 2.17
CA ASP A 13 1.86 10.05 0.85
C ASP A 13 1.44 8.62 0.42
N ILE A 14 0.29 8.52 -0.25
CA ILE A 14 -0.30 7.23 -0.62
C ILE A 14 0.66 6.40 -1.47
N ALA A 15 1.44 7.02 -2.37
CA ALA A 15 2.42 6.30 -3.18
C ALA A 15 3.52 5.69 -2.31
N THR A 16 3.94 6.40 -1.26
CA THR A 16 4.92 5.88 -0.30
C THR A 16 4.35 4.68 0.46
N THR A 17 3.08 4.76 0.86
CA THR A 17 2.39 3.64 1.53
C THR A 17 2.27 2.43 0.62
N VAL A 18 1.84 2.61 -0.64
CA VAL A 18 1.74 1.55 -1.65
C VAL A 18 3.06 0.80 -1.83
N VAL A 19 4.14 1.54 -2.09
CA VAL A 19 5.47 0.93 -2.30
C VAL A 19 5.97 0.23 -1.03
N ALA A 20 5.70 0.80 0.15
CA ALA A 20 6.06 0.17 1.41
C ALA A 20 5.32 -1.16 1.62
N THR A 21 4.01 -1.20 1.37
CA THR A 21 3.19 -2.41 1.48
C THR A 21 3.64 -3.48 0.49
N MET A 22 3.87 -3.12 -0.78
CA MET A 22 4.38 -4.04 -1.79
C MET A 22 5.72 -4.66 -1.35
N ARG A 23 6.63 -3.84 -0.79
CA ARG A 23 7.92 -4.33 -0.28
C ARG A 23 7.77 -5.23 0.93
N GLN A 24 6.88 -4.91 1.87
CA GLN A 24 6.60 -5.72 3.05
C GLN A 24 6.06 -7.10 2.66
N LEU A 25 5.17 -7.15 1.67
CA LEU A 25 4.62 -8.38 1.13
C LEU A 25 5.57 -9.08 0.14
N GLY A 26 6.73 -8.50 -0.20
CA GLY A 26 7.65 -9.10 -1.18
C GLY A 26 7.10 -9.14 -2.61
N VAL A 27 6.16 -8.26 -2.93
CA VAL A 27 5.57 -8.11 -4.26
C VAL A 27 6.52 -7.37 -5.18
N LEU A 28 6.61 -7.82 -6.43
CA LEU A 28 7.40 -7.16 -7.47
C LEU A 28 6.83 -5.77 -7.79
N GLY A 29 7.72 -4.78 -7.96
CA GLY A 29 7.39 -3.40 -8.32
C GLY A 29 6.94 -3.21 -9.77
N LEU A 30 6.00 -4.02 -10.24
CA LEU A 30 5.42 -3.91 -11.58
C LEU A 30 4.32 -2.83 -11.61
N PRO A 31 4.10 -2.15 -12.75
CA PRO A 31 3.07 -1.13 -12.89
C PRO A 31 1.67 -1.63 -12.47
N ARG A 32 1.26 -2.81 -12.95
CA ARG A 32 -0.04 -3.42 -12.62
C ARG A 32 -0.19 -3.67 -11.12
N ASN A 33 0.86 -4.17 -10.46
CA ASN A 33 0.82 -4.39 -9.02
C ASN A 33 0.65 -3.05 -8.29
N TYR A 34 1.39 -2.02 -8.69
CA TYR A 34 1.24 -0.70 -8.10
C TYR A 34 -0.20 -0.18 -8.20
N GLU A 35 -0.86 -0.34 -9.35
CA GLU A 35 -2.26 0.07 -9.55
C GLU A 35 -3.22 -0.68 -8.61
N ILE A 36 -3.07 -2.00 -8.48
CA ILE A 36 -3.86 -2.83 -7.55
C ILE A 36 -3.73 -2.32 -6.11
N PHE A 37 -2.51 -2.12 -5.64
CA PHE A 37 -2.26 -1.67 -4.27
C PHE A 37 -2.70 -0.22 -4.06
N TYR A 38 -2.55 0.64 -5.08
CA TYR A 38 -3.02 2.02 -5.02
C TYR A 38 -4.54 2.08 -4.90
N GLU A 39 -5.28 1.33 -5.71
CA GLU A 39 -6.75 1.29 -5.64
C GLU A 39 -7.23 0.72 -4.29
N ALA A 40 -6.60 -0.36 -3.83
CA ALA A 40 -6.91 -0.99 -2.55
C ALA A 40 -6.70 -0.04 -1.36
N LEU A 41 -5.58 0.69 -1.35
CA LEU A 41 -5.21 1.58 -0.25
C LEU A 41 -5.85 2.98 -0.35
N SER A 42 -6.24 3.40 -1.55
CA SER A 42 -7.03 4.62 -1.77
C SER A 42 -8.49 4.45 -1.34
N GLY A 43 -8.94 3.21 -1.09
CA GLY A 43 -10.29 2.90 -0.59
C GLY A 43 -11.40 3.01 -1.63
N THR A 44 -11.04 3.10 -2.91
CA THR A 44 -11.99 3.22 -4.03
C THR A 44 -12.71 1.90 -4.31
N ASN A 45 -12.09 0.77 -3.95
CA ASN A 45 -12.63 -0.57 -4.14
C ASN A 45 -12.52 -1.40 -2.85
N ARG A 46 -13.64 -1.53 -2.13
CA ARG A 46 -13.67 -2.21 -0.82
C ARG A 46 -13.35 -3.70 -0.91
N GLU A 47 -13.75 -4.36 -1.99
CA GLU A 47 -13.45 -5.79 -2.20
C GLU A 47 -11.95 -5.98 -2.39
N LEU A 48 -11.31 -5.11 -3.18
CA LEU A 48 -9.87 -5.13 -3.38
C LEU A 48 -9.09 -4.81 -2.10
N SER A 49 -9.56 -3.84 -1.30
CA SER A 49 -8.96 -3.55 0.01
C SER A 49 -8.95 -4.78 0.91
N LEU A 50 -10.05 -5.54 0.95
CA LEU A 50 -10.14 -6.77 1.73
C LEU A 50 -9.22 -7.86 1.18
N ALA A 51 -9.18 -8.03 -0.14
CA ALA A 51 -8.28 -8.99 -0.79
C ALA A 51 -6.81 -8.70 -0.45
N VAL A 52 -6.37 -7.43 -0.54
CA VAL A 52 -5.00 -7.01 -0.20
C VAL A 52 -4.67 -7.27 1.27
N VAL A 53 -5.63 -7.08 2.19
CA VAL A 53 -5.44 -7.38 3.61
C VAL A 53 -5.41 -8.90 3.88
N SER A 54 -6.09 -9.69 3.05
CA SER A 54 -6.09 -11.16 3.12
C SER A 54 -4.86 -11.81 2.45
N LEU A 55 -4.02 -11.03 1.76
CA LEU A 55 -2.79 -11.53 1.15
C LEU A 55 -1.86 -12.16 2.21
N SER A 56 -1.34 -13.34 1.89
CA SER A 56 -0.30 -13.98 2.70
C SER A 56 1.02 -13.20 2.63
N ASN A 57 1.92 -13.45 3.58
CA ASN A 57 3.25 -12.83 3.59
C ASN A 57 4.11 -13.42 2.44
N ARG A 58 4.07 -12.77 1.26
CA ARG A 58 4.60 -13.20 -0.07
C ARG A 58 3.57 -13.86 -0.99
N PRO A 59 2.60 -13.10 -1.51
CA PRO A 59 1.69 -13.61 -2.53
C PRO A 59 2.45 -13.91 -3.83
N THR A 60 1.95 -14.87 -4.59
CA THR A 60 2.48 -15.18 -5.93
C THR A 60 1.94 -14.16 -6.94
N GLN A 61 2.48 -14.14 -8.16
CA GLN A 61 1.91 -13.29 -9.22
C GLN A 61 0.51 -13.75 -9.64
N ASP A 62 0.21 -15.05 -9.56
CA ASP A 62 -1.11 -15.61 -9.85
C ASP A 62 -2.18 -15.07 -8.89
N ASP A 63 -1.84 -14.99 -7.60
CA ASP A 63 -2.70 -14.46 -6.54
C ASP A 63 -3.01 -12.95 -6.72
N LEU A 64 -2.17 -12.22 -7.45
CA LEU A 64 -2.38 -10.80 -7.80
C LEU A 64 -3.03 -10.60 -9.17
N ASP A 65 -3.03 -11.62 -10.04
CA ASP A 65 -3.62 -11.55 -11.38
C ASP A 65 -5.11 -11.94 -11.39
N GLN A 66 -5.52 -12.72 -10.38
CA GLN A 66 -6.89 -13.20 -10.17
C GLN A 66 -7.88 -12.08 -9.81
#